data_AF-B3Q406-F1
#
_entry.id   AF-B3Q406-F1
#
_cell.length_a   1.000
_cell.length_b   1.000
_cell.length_c   1.000
_cell.angle_alpha   90.00
_cell.angle_beta   90.00
_cell.angle_gamma   90.00
#
_symmetry.space_group_name_H-M   'P 1'
#
loop_
_entity.id
_entity.type
_entity.pdbx_description
1 polymer ?
#
loop_
_entity_poly.entity_id
_entity_poly.type
_entity_poly.pdbx_seq_one_letter_code
_entity_poly.pdbx_strand_id
1 'polypeptide(L)'
;MEIVRKLRSLPGHSFWPDDVSLVGSGDIAPTKILTSGQVTDTYLLALAKAHGGQLATFDRKLSAAAVTRGNSALQLITTSRS
;
A
#
# COMPACT_ATOMS: atom_id res chain seq x y z
N MET A 1 -7.58 7.83 19.93
CA MET A 1 -7.68 6.56 19.18
C MET A 1 -9.13 6.05 19.00
N GLU A 2 -10.14 6.92 18.93
CA GLU A 2 -11.55 6.47 18.78
C GLU A 2 -11.90 6.12 17.32
N ILE A 3 -11.42 6.90 16.36
CA ILE A 3 -11.68 6.70 14.93
C ILE A 3 -11.13 5.35 14.45
N VAL A 4 -9.89 5.01 14.81
CA VAL A 4 -9.28 3.72 14.46
C VAL A 4 -10.08 2.56 15.05
N ARG A 5 -10.60 2.68 16.29
CA ARG A 5 -11.46 1.66 16.89
C ARG A 5 -12.76 1.48 16.08
N LYS A 6 -13.40 2.57 15.66
CA LYS A 6 -14.61 2.53 14.82
C LYS A 6 -14.34 1.87 13.46
N LEU A 7 -13.24 2.22 12.80
CA LEU A 7 -12.85 1.61 11.52
C LEU A 7 -12.62 0.10 11.65
N ARG A 8 -11.95 -0.33 12.73
CA ARG A 8 -11.71 -1.75 13.01
C ARG A 8 -12.98 -2.56 13.30
N SER A 9 -14.06 -1.90 13.74
CA SER A 9 -15.36 -2.54 13.99
C SER A 9 -16.26 -2.65 12.74
N LEU A 10 -15.87 -2.07 11.61
CA LEU A 10 -16.66 -2.16 10.39
C LEU A 10 -16.68 -3.59 9.84
N PRO A 11 -17.83 -4.12 9.38
CA PRO A 11 -17.89 -5.39 8.68
C PRO A 11 -16.93 -5.41 7.49
N GLY A 12 -16.17 -6.50 7.36
CA GLY A 12 -15.17 -6.65 6.30
C GLY A 12 -13.79 -6.05 6.62
N HIS A 13 -13.60 -5.39 7.76
CA HIS A 13 -12.27 -5.02 8.23
C HIS A 13 -11.45 -6.27 8.57
N SER A 14 -10.27 -6.39 7.97
CA SER A 14 -9.24 -7.34 8.37
C SER A 14 -7.94 -6.58 8.63
N PHE A 15 -7.22 -6.98 9.67
CA PHE A 15 -5.90 -6.43 9.96
C PHE A 15 -4.83 -7.29 9.29
N TRP A 16 -3.94 -6.65 8.53
CA TRP A 16 -2.75 -7.30 7.98
C TRP A 16 -1.54 -6.89 8.83
N PRO A 17 -0.83 -7.87 9.44
CA PRO A 17 0.37 -7.58 10.21
C PRO A 17 1.53 -7.21 9.29
N ASP A 18 2.66 -6.86 9.89
CA ASP A 18 3.91 -6.76 9.15
C ASP A 18 4.43 -8.15 8.79
N ASP A 19 4.22 -8.53 7.53
CA ASP A 19 4.56 -9.85 7.00
C ASP A 19 5.26 -9.80 5.63
N VAL A 20 5.72 -8.62 5.20
CA VAL A 20 6.51 -8.45 3.97
C VAL A 20 7.85 -7.77 4.25
N SER A 21 8.92 -8.29 3.65
CA SER A 21 10.24 -7.65 3.72
C SER A 21 10.49 -6.77 2.49
N LEU A 22 10.95 -5.54 2.71
CA LEU A 22 11.43 -4.65 1.63
C LEU A 22 12.75 -5.11 1.00
N VAL A 23 13.53 -5.93 1.72
CA VAL A 23 14.86 -6.39 1.29
C VAL A 23 14.84 -7.90 1.14
N GLY A 24 15.40 -8.40 0.03
CA GLY A 24 15.49 -9.83 -0.24
C GLY A 24 14.19 -10.46 -0.76
N SER A 25 13.11 -9.68 -0.93
CA SER A 25 11.91 -10.12 -1.63
C SER A 25 12.09 -9.96 -3.15
N GLY A 26 11.82 -11.03 -3.92
CA GLY A 26 11.91 -10.99 -5.39
C GLY A 26 10.87 -10.07 -6.05
N ASP A 27 9.87 -9.62 -5.28
CA ASP A 27 8.79 -8.77 -5.75
C ASP A 27 9.05 -7.27 -5.55
N ILE A 28 10.16 -6.90 -4.91
CA ILE A 28 10.51 -5.51 -4.62
C ILE A 28 11.85 -5.19 -5.27
N ALA A 29 11.93 -4.03 -5.90
CA ALA A 29 13.14 -3.49 -6.51
C ALA A 29 13.64 -2.30 -5.66
N PRO A 30 14.54 -2.53 -4.66
CA PRO A 30 14.99 -1.48 -3.75
C PRO A 30 15.64 -0.29 -4.47
N THR A 31 16.27 -0.52 -5.62
CA THR A 31 16.89 0.51 -6.45
C THR A 31 15.91 1.53 -7.01
N LYS A 32 14.60 1.26 -6.96
CA LYS A 32 13.53 2.17 -7.37
C LYS A 32 12.92 2.96 -6.21
N ILE A 33 13.39 2.73 -4.97
CA ILE A 33 13.06 3.53 -3.80
C ILE A 33 14.10 4.66 -3.74
N LEU A 34 13.75 5.80 -4.30
CA LEU A 34 14.66 6.95 -4.51
C LEU A 34 14.67 7.91 -3.32
N THR A 35 13.63 7.90 -2.50
CA THR A 35 13.51 8.78 -1.33
C THR A 35 13.04 8.00 -0.10
N SER A 36 13.37 8.51 1.09
CA SER A 36 12.90 7.93 2.34
C SER A 36 11.36 7.90 2.45
N GLY A 37 10.68 8.86 1.84
CA GLY A 37 9.22 8.90 1.80
C GLY A 37 8.59 7.72 1.04
N GLN A 38 9.30 7.16 0.05
CA GLN A 38 8.79 6.03 -0.75
C GLN A 38 8.89 4.69 -0.01
N VAL A 39 9.62 4.61 1.10
CA VAL A 39 9.81 3.36 1.86
C VAL A 39 8.46 2.84 2.37
N THR A 40 7.70 3.69 3.07
CA THR A 40 6.39 3.33 3.62
C THR A 40 5.39 3.02 2.53
N ASP A 41 5.34 3.83 1.46
CA ASP A 41 4.43 3.61 0.34
C ASP A 41 4.70 2.28 -0.38
N THR A 42 5.99 1.98 -0.64
CA THR A 42 6.41 0.72 -1.25
C THR A 42 6.01 -0.46 -0.38
N TYR A 43 6.23 -0.34 0.93
CA TYR A 43 5.87 -1.37 1.90
C TYR A 43 4.35 -1.62 1.91
N LEU A 44 3.53 -0.57 2.02
CA LEU A 44 2.07 -0.71 2.04
C LEU A 44 1.52 -1.29 0.74
N LEU A 45 2.11 -0.92 -0.40
CA LEU A 45 1.73 -1.45 -1.70
C LEU A 45 2.11 -2.93 -1.84
N ALA A 46 3.31 -3.30 -1.38
CA ALA A 46 3.77 -4.68 -1.38
C ALA A 46 2.91 -5.55 -0.45
N LEU A 47 2.56 -5.05 0.74
CA LEU A 47 1.68 -5.70 1.69
C LEU A 47 0.30 -5.95 1.08
N ALA A 48 -0.31 -4.93 0.48
CA ALA A 48 -1.60 -5.08 -0.20
C ALA A 48 -1.54 -6.16 -1.29
N LYS A 49 -0.48 -6.16 -2.12
CA LYS A 49 -0.28 -7.17 -3.16
C LYS A 49 -0.13 -8.58 -2.58
N ALA A 50 0.65 -8.75 -1.51
CA ALA A 50 0.89 -10.05 -0.88
C ALA A 50 -0.41 -10.68 -0.33
N HIS A 51 -1.33 -9.85 0.16
CA HIS A 51 -2.66 -10.28 0.62
C HIS A 51 -3.72 -10.32 -0.49
N GLY A 52 -3.34 -10.15 -1.76
CA GLY A 52 -4.26 -10.17 -2.90
C GLY A 52 -5.22 -8.97 -2.96
N GLY A 53 -4.92 -7.90 -2.24
CA GLY A 53 -5.71 -6.67 -2.19
C GLY A 53 -5.09 -5.51 -2.97
N GLN A 54 -5.62 -4.31 -2.71
CA GLN A 54 -5.15 -3.06 -3.30
C GLN A 54 -4.96 -1.99 -2.22
N LEU A 55 -3.89 -1.21 -2.35
CA LEU A 55 -3.65 -0.01 -1.57
C LEU A 55 -4.54 1.12 -2.11
N ALA A 56 -5.61 1.43 -1.39
CA ALA A 56 -6.46 2.57 -1.67
C ALA A 56 -5.79 3.87 -1.17
N THR A 57 -5.56 4.83 -2.04
CA THR A 57 -4.87 6.09 -1.69
C THR A 57 -5.50 7.30 -2.38
N PHE A 58 -5.35 8.48 -1.77
CA PHE A 58 -5.61 9.77 -2.41
C PHE A 58 -4.34 10.44 -2.96
N ASP A 59 -3.16 9.89 -2.62
CA ASP A 59 -1.89 10.44 -3.06
C ASP A 59 -1.62 10.07 -4.52
N ARG A 60 -1.61 11.09 -5.39
CA ARG A 60 -1.30 10.95 -6.82
C ARG A 60 0.19 10.81 -7.10
N LYS A 61 1.04 11.08 -6.10
CA LYS A 61 2.50 11.00 -6.21
C LYS A 61 3.05 9.63 -5.83
N LEU A 62 2.23 8.77 -5.22
CA LEU A 62 2.63 7.41 -4.84
C LEU A 62 3.04 6.62 -6.09
N SER A 63 4.30 6.18 -6.10
CA SER A 63 4.85 5.41 -7.21
C SER A 63 4.76 3.91 -6.95
N ALA A 64 4.18 3.17 -7.89
CA ALA A 64 4.14 1.71 -7.85
C ALA A 64 5.40 1.03 -8.44
N ALA A 65 6.41 1.83 -8.85
CA ALA A 65 7.52 1.33 -9.64
C ALA A 65 8.41 0.32 -8.92
N ALA A 66 8.52 0.44 -7.58
CA ALA A 66 9.35 -0.42 -6.74
C ALA A 66 8.73 -1.80 -6.47
N VAL A 67 7.44 -2.03 -6.79
CA VAL A 67 6.76 -3.30 -6.59
C VAL A 67 6.49 -3.95 -7.95
N THR A 68 6.88 -5.21 -8.12
CA THR A 68 6.58 -6.00 -9.33
C THR A 68 5.07 -6.04 -9.57
N ARG A 69 4.63 -5.59 -10.75
CA ARG A 69 3.20 -5.41 -11.08
C ARG A 69 2.46 -4.49 -10.10
N GLY A 70 3.13 -3.55 -9.43
CA GLY A 70 2.55 -2.71 -8.38
C GLY A 70 1.27 -1.97 -8.79
N ASN A 71 1.15 -1.57 -10.07
CA ASN A 71 -0.06 -0.90 -10.57
C ASN A 71 -1.33 -1.76 -10.42
N SER A 72 -1.25 -3.09 -10.42
CA SER A 72 -2.45 -3.94 -10.20
C SER A 72 -2.92 -3.93 -8.74
N ALA A 73 -2.05 -3.51 -7.82
CA ALA A 73 -2.30 -3.42 -6.39
C ALA A 73 -2.49 -1.98 -5.91
N LEU A 74 -2.57 -0.99 -6.80
CA LEU A 74 -2.76 0.42 -6.43
C LEU A 74 -4.14 0.90 -6.89
N GLN A 75 -4.93 1.43 -5.96
CA GLN A 75 -6.24 2.01 -6.23
C GLN A 75 -6.23 3.50 -5.86
N LEU A 76 -6.13 4.37 -6.87
CA LEU A 76 -6.23 5.81 -6.66
C LEU A 76 -7.70 6.23 -6.52
N ILE A 77 -8.07 6.77 -5.36
CA ILE A 77 -9.40 7.32 -5.14
C ILE A 77 -9.44 8.74 -5.68
N THR A 78 -10.22 8.96 -6.73
CA THR A 78 -10.50 10.30 -7.25
C THR A 78 -11.69 10.90 -6.54
N THR A 79 -11.55 12.08 -5.98
CA THR A 79 -12.70 12.85 -5.51
C THR A 79 -13.43 13.44 -6.71
N SER A 80 -14.59 12.91 -7.08
CA SER A 80 -15.51 13.65 -7.95
C SER A 80 -16.01 14.85 -7.15
N ARG A 81 -15.77 16.07 -7.64
CA ARG A 81 -16.41 17.27 -7.09
C ARG A 81 -17.83 17.29 -7.65
N SER A 82 -18.81 16.92 -6.83
CA SER A 82 -20.22 17.22 -7.10
C SER A 82 -20.48 18.72 -6.98
#